data_AF-A0A7X5TIN5-F1
#
_entry.id   AF-A0A7X5TIN5-F1
#
_cell.length_a   1.000
_cell.length_b   1.000
_cell.length_c   1.000
_cell.angle_alpha   90.00
_cell.angle_beta   90.00
_cell.angle_gamma   90.00
#
_symmetry.space_group_name_H-M   'P 1'
#
loop_
_entity.id
_entity.type
_entity.pdbx_description
1 polymer ?
#
loop_
_entity_poly.entity_id
_entity_poly.type
_entity_poly.pdbx_seq_one_letter_code
_entity_poly.pdbx_strand_id
1 'polypeptide(L)'
;MQSPTIGNDLTNPEKSGVEIDVFEHLAEATQEQYNHAIHWNGYGSAYKGWSKKLSMSQLADGEFHKFAVAWTPHGYTFYVDDIPQNLSGLDQVPISIANQYIILSSEVPRSYPTQGYGPINETTATFDVDYVRVYPYIGNKK
;
A
#
# COMPACT_ATOMS: atom_id res chain seq x y z
N MET A 1 2.67 -4.39 -1.18
CA MET A 1 2.75 -5.82 -1.59
C MET A 1 2.65 -5.90 -3.08
N GLN A 2 3.33 -6.82 -3.75
CA GLN A 2 3.34 -6.84 -5.22
C GLN A 2 3.35 -8.24 -5.80
N SER A 3 2.61 -8.46 -6.88
CA SER A 3 2.70 -9.68 -7.68
C SER A 3 4.00 -9.69 -8.51
N PRO A 4 4.77 -10.79 -8.53
CA PRO A 4 5.95 -10.90 -9.38
C PRO A 4 5.60 -11.00 -10.87
N THR A 5 4.31 -11.16 -11.21
CA THR A 5 3.81 -11.29 -12.58
C THR A 5 2.96 -10.09 -13.01
N ILE A 6 2.94 -9.01 -12.23
CA ILE A 6 2.18 -7.81 -12.56
C ILE A 6 2.54 -7.33 -13.97
N GLY A 7 1.53 -7.09 -14.80
CA GLY A 7 1.72 -6.64 -16.19
C GLY A 7 2.10 -7.73 -17.20
N ASN A 8 2.28 -9.00 -16.82
CA ASN A 8 2.57 -10.08 -17.78
C ASN A 8 1.43 -10.33 -18.78
N ASP A 9 0.18 -10.23 -18.32
CA ASP A 9 -1.02 -10.25 -19.15
C ASP A 9 -1.86 -9.00 -18.85
N LEU A 10 -1.79 -8.04 -19.77
CA LEU A 10 -2.48 -6.75 -19.68
C LEU A 10 -4.01 -6.85 -19.83
N THR A 11 -4.51 -8.00 -20.30
CA THR A 11 -5.93 -8.29 -20.47
C THR A 11 -6.54 -8.98 -19.26
N ASN A 12 -5.70 -9.54 -18.37
CA ASN A 12 -6.13 -10.24 -17.17
C ASN A 12 -5.30 -9.84 -15.93
N PRO A 13 -5.57 -8.65 -15.36
CA PRO A 13 -4.86 -8.18 -14.17
C PRO A 13 -5.11 -9.01 -12.91
N GLU A 14 -6.24 -9.71 -12.80
CA GLU A 14 -6.50 -10.60 -11.65
C GLU A 14 -5.45 -11.73 -11.59
N LYS A 15 -5.18 -12.34 -12.76
CA LYS A 15 -4.20 -13.43 -12.92
C LYS A 15 -2.76 -12.94 -12.94
N SER A 16 -2.47 -11.81 -13.59
CA SER A 16 -1.15 -11.16 -13.52
C SER A 16 -0.85 -10.68 -12.11
N GLY A 17 -1.89 -10.36 -11.35
CA GLY A 17 -1.82 -9.78 -10.03
C GLY A 17 -1.63 -8.27 -10.06
N VAL A 18 -1.64 -7.71 -8.84
CA VAL A 18 -1.62 -6.26 -8.63
C VAL A 18 -0.49 -5.90 -7.66
N GLU A 19 -0.30 -4.60 -7.51
CA GLU A 19 0.37 -3.99 -6.37
C GLU A 19 -0.71 -3.55 -5.39
N ILE A 20 -0.53 -3.82 -4.11
CA ILE A 20 -1.42 -3.39 -3.03
C ILE A 20 -0.59 -2.60 -2.04
N ASP A 21 -0.81 -1.29 -2.02
CA ASP A 21 -0.12 -0.38 -1.12
C ASP A 21 -1.00 -0.18 0.11
N VAL A 22 -0.69 -0.99 1.13
CA VAL A 22 -1.38 -0.99 2.42
C VAL A 22 -1.16 0.33 3.15
N PHE A 23 -0.01 0.97 2.95
CA PHE A 23 0.32 2.27 3.49
C PHE A 23 1.44 2.89 2.66
N GLU A 24 1.25 4.15 2.27
CA GLU A 24 2.31 5.01 1.77
C GLU A 24 2.22 6.38 2.46
N HIS A 25 3.38 6.92 2.82
CA HIS A 25 3.51 8.33 3.18
C HIS A 25 4.32 9.03 2.08
N LEU A 26 3.60 9.70 1.17
CA LEU A 26 4.20 10.34 0.00
C LEU A 26 5.03 11.57 0.39
N ALA A 27 5.98 11.97 -0.45
CA ALA A 27 6.90 13.07 -0.14
C ALA A 27 6.21 14.43 0.03
N GLU A 28 5.06 14.63 -0.62
CA GLU A 28 4.21 15.81 -0.51
C GLU A 28 3.11 15.69 0.56
N ALA A 29 3.06 14.59 1.30
CA ALA A 29 2.10 14.40 2.37
C ALA A 29 2.47 15.25 3.60
N THR A 30 1.47 15.85 4.25
CA THR A 30 1.64 16.34 5.62
C THR A 30 1.74 15.16 6.58
N GLN A 31 2.24 15.37 7.80
CA GLN A 31 2.45 14.29 8.78
C GLN A 31 1.19 13.48 9.10
N GLU A 32 0.00 14.10 8.95
CA GLU A 32 -1.30 13.45 9.18
C GLU A 32 -1.85 12.72 7.95
N GLN A 33 -1.18 12.83 6.80
CA GLN A 33 -1.65 12.29 5.52
C GLN A 33 -0.97 10.97 5.19
N TYR A 34 -1.75 10.09 4.57
CA TYR A 34 -1.29 8.81 4.06
C TYR A 34 -2.08 8.42 2.81
N ASN A 35 -1.61 7.39 2.12
CA ASN A 35 -2.25 6.87 0.92
C ASN A 35 -2.44 5.35 1.01
N HIS A 36 -3.53 4.89 0.40
CA HIS A 36 -3.70 3.51 -0.03
C HIS A 36 -3.78 3.48 -1.54
N ALA A 37 -3.20 2.47 -2.17
CA ALA A 37 -3.30 2.29 -3.60
C ALA A 37 -3.39 0.83 -4.02
N ILE A 38 -3.90 0.65 -5.24
CA ILE A 38 -3.82 -0.60 -5.98
C ILE A 38 -3.39 -0.27 -7.40
N HIS A 39 -2.27 -0.83 -7.84
CA HIS A 39 -1.73 -0.66 -9.19
C HIS A 39 -1.81 -1.98 -9.98
N TRP A 40 -2.12 -1.92 -11.27
CA TRP A 40 -2.17 -3.11 -12.12
C TRP A 40 -1.75 -2.82 -13.55
N ASN A 41 -1.59 -3.90 -14.34
CA ASN A 41 -1.05 -3.87 -15.70
C ASN A 41 0.42 -3.39 -15.80
N GLY A 42 1.14 -3.38 -14.67
CA GLY A 42 2.55 -2.97 -14.60
C GLY A 42 2.72 -1.46 -14.72
N TYR A 43 3.97 -1.02 -14.83
CA TYR A 43 4.31 0.39 -15.00
C TYR A 43 4.50 0.76 -16.47
N GLY A 44 4.34 2.06 -16.78
CA GLY A 44 4.50 2.58 -18.14
C GLY A 44 3.16 2.88 -18.81
N SER A 45 3.08 2.73 -20.13
CA SER A 45 1.92 3.17 -20.92
C SER A 45 0.65 2.35 -20.67
N ALA A 46 0.77 1.12 -20.18
CA ALA A 46 -0.36 0.24 -19.88
C ALA A 46 -0.83 0.35 -18.43
N TYR A 47 -0.17 1.18 -17.62
CA TYR A 47 -0.45 1.36 -16.20
C TYR A 47 -1.90 1.71 -15.95
N LYS A 48 -2.46 1.06 -14.94
CA LYS A 48 -3.74 1.43 -14.34
C LYS A 48 -3.59 1.44 -12.83
N GLY A 49 -4.37 2.28 -12.17
CA GLY A 49 -4.31 2.36 -10.72
C GLY A 49 -5.55 2.99 -10.12
N TRP A 50 -5.71 2.73 -8.83
CA TRP A 50 -6.66 3.37 -7.94
C TRP A 50 -5.89 3.82 -6.71
N SER A 51 -6.20 4.99 -6.18
CA SER A 51 -5.58 5.49 -4.96
C SER A 51 -6.52 6.39 -4.17
N LYS A 52 -6.27 6.48 -2.85
CA LYS A 52 -6.96 7.39 -1.94
C LYS A 52 -5.97 8.02 -0.98
N LYS A 53 -5.76 9.34 -1.16
CA LYS A 53 -5.12 10.20 -0.19
C LYS A 53 -6.10 10.50 0.95
N LEU A 54 -5.68 10.20 2.17
CA LEU A 54 -6.47 10.29 3.39
C LEU A 54 -5.70 11.13 4.43
N SER A 55 -6.39 11.53 5.49
CA SER A 55 -5.81 12.25 6.61
C SER A 55 -6.40 11.73 7.92
N MET A 56 -5.57 11.56 8.94
CA MET A 56 -5.99 11.20 10.29
C MET A 56 -5.22 12.08 11.27
N SER A 57 -5.92 12.89 12.06
CA SER A 57 -5.30 13.87 12.96
C SER A 57 -4.39 13.25 14.02
N GLN A 58 -4.63 11.98 14.36
CA GLN A 58 -3.83 11.25 15.33
C GLN A 58 -2.65 10.51 14.71
N LEU A 59 -2.45 10.53 13.39
CA LEU A 59 -1.35 9.79 12.76
C LEU A 59 0.04 10.29 13.17
N ALA A 60 0.14 11.55 13.56
CA ALA A 60 1.39 12.22 13.94
C ALA A 60 1.48 12.45 15.46
N ASP A 61 0.96 11.53 16.26
CA ASP A 61 0.98 11.61 17.73
C ASP A 61 2.27 11.06 18.37
N GLY A 62 3.13 10.42 17.57
CA GLY A 62 4.40 9.84 18.00
C GLY A 62 4.31 8.36 18.40
N GLU A 63 3.16 7.72 18.21
CA GLU A 63 2.93 6.31 18.51
C GLU A 63 2.96 5.42 17.25
N PHE A 64 3.04 4.10 17.44
CA PHE A 64 2.90 3.15 16.34
C PHE A 64 1.43 2.98 15.94
N HIS A 65 1.13 3.20 14.67
CA HIS A 65 -0.18 2.92 14.08
C HIS A 65 -0.21 1.60 13.30
N LYS A 66 -1.38 0.97 13.26
CA LYS A 66 -1.57 -0.28 12.54
C LYS A 66 -2.28 -0.06 11.22
N PHE A 67 -1.58 -0.33 10.13
CA PHE A 67 -2.15 -0.41 8.79
C PHE A 67 -2.36 -1.86 8.38
N ALA A 68 -3.53 -2.17 7.84
CA ALA A 68 -3.83 -3.53 7.38
C ALA A 68 -4.73 -3.51 6.14
N VAL A 69 -4.69 -4.62 5.40
CA VAL A 69 -5.64 -4.90 4.32
C VAL A 69 -6.16 -6.33 4.48
N ALA A 70 -7.47 -6.49 4.50
CA ALA A 70 -8.11 -7.77 4.27
C ALA A 70 -8.24 -7.98 2.77
N TRP A 71 -7.39 -8.83 2.20
CA TRP A 71 -7.48 -9.27 0.82
C TRP A 71 -8.22 -10.61 0.77
N THR A 72 -9.37 -10.62 0.10
CA THR A 72 -10.27 -11.77 0.03
C THR A 72 -10.75 -11.99 -1.41
N PRO A 73 -11.37 -13.16 -1.72
CA PRO A 73 -12.02 -13.37 -3.02
C PRO A 73 -13.16 -12.39 -3.33
N HIS A 74 -13.65 -11.63 -2.35
CA HIS A 74 -14.71 -10.62 -2.53
C HIS A 74 -14.18 -9.20 -2.69
N GLY A 75 -12.87 -9.00 -2.55
CA GLY A 75 -12.24 -7.69 -2.69
C GLY A 75 -11.33 -7.36 -1.50
N TYR A 76 -11.08 -6.06 -1.37
CA TYR A 76 -10.15 -5.51 -0.38
C TYR A 76 -10.89 -4.66 0.64
N THR A 77 -10.45 -4.72 1.90
CA THR A 77 -10.86 -3.77 2.94
C THR A 77 -9.61 -3.28 3.65
N PHE A 78 -9.36 -1.98 3.60
CA PHE A 78 -8.24 -1.37 4.30
C PHE A 78 -8.65 -0.98 5.71
N TYR A 79 -7.68 -1.02 6.63
CA TYR A 79 -7.87 -0.69 8.04
C TYR A 79 -6.74 0.22 8.50
N VAL A 80 -7.10 1.17 9.36
CA VAL A 80 -6.17 1.95 10.17
C VAL A 80 -6.64 1.79 11.62
N ASP A 81 -5.75 1.33 12.49
CA ASP A 81 -6.03 1.08 13.91
C ASP A 81 -7.29 0.24 14.15
N ASP A 82 -7.39 -0.89 13.43
CA ASP A 82 -8.54 -1.82 13.44
C ASP A 82 -9.87 -1.26 12.92
N ILE A 83 -9.89 -0.01 12.43
CA ILE A 83 -11.10 0.61 11.90
C ILE A 83 -11.15 0.42 10.38
N PRO A 84 -12.18 -0.28 9.83
CA PRO A 84 -12.32 -0.46 8.39
C PRO A 84 -12.59 0.89 7.71
N GLN A 85 -11.89 1.11 6.60
CA GLN A 85 -12.01 2.32 5.80
C GLN A 85 -13.06 2.15 4.71
N ASN A 86 -13.95 3.13 4.55
CA ASN A 86 -14.95 3.15 3.48
C ASN A 86 -14.40 3.94 2.28
N LEU A 87 -13.76 3.24 1.34
CA LEU A 87 -13.01 3.83 0.25
C LEU A 87 -13.73 3.66 -1.09
N SER A 88 -14.22 4.75 -1.66
CA SER A 88 -14.99 4.72 -2.91
C SER A 88 -14.16 4.26 -4.13
N GLY A 89 -14.78 3.46 -4.99
CA GLY A 89 -14.16 2.95 -6.23
C GLY A 89 -13.27 1.71 -6.01
N LEU A 90 -13.08 1.27 -4.77
CA LEU A 90 -12.31 0.06 -4.48
C LEU A 90 -13.01 -1.20 -5.02
N ASP A 91 -14.32 -1.15 -5.21
CA ASP A 91 -15.15 -2.18 -5.85
C ASP A 91 -14.92 -2.32 -7.37
N GLN A 92 -14.17 -1.40 -7.98
CA GLN A 92 -13.89 -1.38 -9.42
C GLN A 92 -12.49 -1.87 -9.79
N VAL A 93 -11.65 -2.16 -8.79
CA VAL A 93 -10.29 -2.63 -9.00
C VAL A 93 -10.26 -4.16 -9.21
N PRO A 94 -9.29 -4.70 -9.95
CA PRO A 94 -9.16 -6.15 -10.08
C PRO A 94 -8.81 -6.82 -8.74
N ILE A 95 -9.50 -7.92 -8.44
CA ILE A 95 -9.19 -8.75 -7.27
C ILE A 95 -8.10 -9.73 -7.68
N SER A 96 -6.91 -9.56 -7.12
CA SER A 96 -5.78 -10.43 -7.46
C SER A 96 -6.05 -11.85 -6.96
N ILE A 97 -5.75 -12.81 -7.83
CA ILE A 97 -5.67 -14.24 -7.51
C ILE A 97 -4.24 -14.77 -7.67
N ALA A 98 -3.27 -13.87 -7.91
CA ALA A 98 -1.87 -14.19 -8.07
C ALA A 98 -1.16 -14.19 -6.71
N ASN A 99 -0.04 -14.90 -6.62
CA ASN A 99 0.83 -14.78 -5.45
C ASN A 99 1.44 -13.37 -5.39
N GLN A 100 1.59 -12.82 -4.19
CA GLN A 100 2.25 -11.53 -3.96
C GLN A 100 3.29 -11.66 -2.85
N TYR A 101 4.33 -10.86 -2.90
CA TYR A 101 5.31 -10.72 -1.83
C TYR A 101 5.15 -9.39 -1.10
N ILE A 102 5.57 -9.37 0.17
CA ILE A 102 5.55 -8.18 1.01
C ILE A 102 6.82 -7.36 0.72
N ILE A 103 6.65 -6.05 0.64
CA ILE A 103 7.72 -5.07 0.50
C ILE A 103 7.56 -4.10 1.67
N LEU A 104 8.65 -3.89 2.41
CA LEU A 104 8.80 -2.77 3.33
C LEU A 104 9.96 -1.93 2.80
N SER A 105 9.66 -0.72 2.37
CA SER A 105 10.64 0.18 1.77
C SER A 105 10.43 1.60 2.28
N SER A 106 11.52 2.35 2.31
CA SER A 106 11.51 3.81 2.38
C SER A 106 12.26 4.30 1.16
N GLU A 107 11.57 5.04 0.29
CA GLU A 107 12.11 5.48 -1.00
C GLU A 107 12.53 6.94 -0.95
N VAL A 108 13.63 7.26 -1.62
CA VAL A 108 14.01 8.66 -1.84
C VAL A 108 13.14 9.19 -2.99
N PRO A 109 12.35 10.26 -2.78
CA PRO A 109 11.51 10.80 -3.83
C PRO A 109 12.34 11.31 -5.00
N ARG A 110 11.74 11.39 -6.19
CA ARG A 110 12.42 11.92 -7.39
C ARG A 110 12.92 13.35 -7.22
N SER A 111 12.23 14.13 -6.39
CA SER A 111 12.62 15.47 -5.98
C SER A 111 12.95 15.44 -4.50
N TYR A 112 14.19 15.73 -4.16
CA TYR A 112 14.69 15.78 -2.79
C TYR A 112 15.57 17.03 -2.60
N PRO A 113 15.76 17.52 -1.36
CA PRO A 113 16.59 18.69 -1.11
C PRO A 113 18.02 18.51 -1.63
N THR A 114 18.68 19.58 -2.09
CA THR A 114 20.06 19.51 -2.61
C THR A 114 21.04 18.92 -1.61
N GLN A 115 20.83 19.18 -0.32
CA GLN A 115 21.62 18.63 0.78
C GLN A 115 21.23 17.19 1.17
N GLY A 116 20.21 16.62 0.52
CA GLY A 116 19.62 15.33 0.85
C GLY A 116 18.93 15.30 2.21
N TYR A 117 18.82 14.10 2.78
CA TYR A 117 18.26 13.83 4.11
C TYR A 117 19.34 13.56 5.16
N GLY A 118 20.59 13.96 4.88
CA GLY A 118 21.74 13.65 5.73
C GLY A 118 22.27 12.21 5.53
N PRO A 119 23.39 11.87 6.19
CA PRO A 119 23.97 10.53 6.12
C PRO A 119 23.13 9.51 6.89
N ILE A 120 23.24 8.23 6.50
CA ILE A 120 22.39 7.12 7.02
C ILE A 120 22.45 6.95 8.54
N ASN A 121 23.55 7.36 9.19
CA ASN A 121 23.75 7.26 10.64
C ASN A 121 23.34 8.52 11.42
N GLU A 122 22.92 9.59 10.74
CA GLU A 122 22.51 10.86 11.37
C GLU A 122 21.09 11.29 10.95
N THR A 123 20.53 10.67 9.90
CA THR A 123 19.17 10.96 9.44
C THR A 123 18.13 10.61 10.50
N THR A 124 17.13 11.47 10.65
CA THR A 124 15.93 11.22 11.45
C THR A 124 14.78 10.66 10.61
N ALA A 125 14.96 10.56 9.29
CA ALA A 125 14.00 9.96 8.37
C ALA A 125 14.10 8.43 8.46
N THR A 126 13.47 7.88 9.49
CA THR A 126 13.39 6.45 9.76
C THR A 126 12.00 5.93 9.43
N PHE A 127 11.90 4.66 9.07
CA PHE A 127 10.64 3.94 8.93
C PHE A 127 10.71 2.69 9.81
N ASP A 128 10.21 2.83 11.02
CA ASP A 128 10.24 1.77 12.02
C ASP A 128 9.00 0.90 11.91
N VAL A 129 9.21 -0.42 12.00
CA VAL A 129 8.15 -1.43 11.93
C VAL A 129 8.30 -2.36 13.12
N ASP A 130 7.38 -2.26 14.09
CA ASP A 130 7.36 -3.14 15.26
C ASP A 130 7.08 -4.61 14.86
N TYR A 131 6.07 -4.83 14.01
CA TYR A 131 5.76 -6.16 13.49
C TYR A 131 5.04 -6.16 12.14
N VAL A 132 5.12 -7.31 11.47
CA VAL A 132 4.23 -7.69 10.38
C VAL A 132 3.55 -8.99 10.75
N ARG A 133 2.23 -9.07 10.58
CA ARG A 133 1.45 -10.30 10.78
C ARG A 133 0.65 -10.61 9.53
N VAL A 134 0.68 -11.87 9.13
CA VAL A 134 -0.06 -12.39 7.98
C VAL A 134 -0.97 -13.50 8.46
N TYR A 135 -2.24 -13.41 8.09
CA TYR A 135 -3.26 -14.38 8.48
C TYR A 135 -3.84 -15.02 7.22
N PRO A 136 -4.03 -16.35 7.19
CA PRO A 136 -4.70 -16.99 6.08
C PRO A 136 -6.16 -16.54 6.02
N TYR A 137 -6.66 -16.25 4.83
CA TYR A 137 -8.10 -16.13 4.64
C TYR A 137 -8.75 -17.51 4.80
N ILE A 138 -9.52 -17.67 5.87
CA ILE A 138 -10.34 -18.86 6.09
C ILE A 138 -11.76 -18.49 5.69
N GLY A 139 -12.15 -18.83 4.46
CA GLY A 139 -13.53 -18.68 4.02
C GLY A 139 -14.46 -19.47 4.95
N ASN A 140 -15.60 -18.88 5.32
CA ASN A 140 -16.64 -19.63 6.02
C ASN A 140 -17.05 -20.81 5.14
N LYS A 141 -16.77 -22.05 5.57
CA LYS A 141 -17.34 -23.24 4.94
C LYS A 141 -18.86 -23.13 5.09
N LYS A 142 -19.55 -22.84 3.99
CA LYS A 142 -21.00 -23.05 3.92
C LYS A 142 -21.30 -24.54 3.84
#